data_AF-A0A2D6JQN1-F1
#
_entry.id   AF-A0A2D6JQN1-F1
#
_cell.length_a   1.000
_cell.length_b   1.000
_cell.length_c   1.000
_cell.angle_alpha   90.00
_cell.angle_beta   90.00
_cell.angle_gamma   90.00
#
_symmetry.space_group_name_H-M   'P 1'
#
loop_
_entity.id
_entity.type
_entity.pdbx_description
1 polymer ?
#
loop_
_entity_poly.entity_id
_entity_poly.type
_entity_poly.pdbx_seq_one_letter_code
_entity_poly.pdbx_strand_id
1 'polypeptide(L)'
;MIPDMTIGQMMTEATSRWGEIWDPRATRMTILLLCPRKERKMMELHGDMIEHGQPVVAVFHRPRAEAHLLEEQGFDPRAASFQFVNLATADLGPWMQQLVNNEGWLRSSIALTSTPFSVGLPSQRPFEAVQTLCFRHPSLPPLEQYFLPYPAESLPGKCFVSLPRRAAAEMARQQAEVLGVGRLEKPKPPAPEPTPEPQPAPVDETPSAEPEVEAPAPMETP
;
A
#
# COMPACT_ATOMS: atom_id res chain seq x y z
N MET A 1 2.67 1.52 12.33
CA MET A 1 1.85 2.43 13.16
C MET A 1 2.59 2.72 14.44
N ILE A 2 2.63 3.98 14.87
CA ILE A 2 3.44 4.41 16.03
C ILE A 2 2.55 5.22 16.99
N PRO A 3 2.41 4.81 18.26
CA PRO A 3 1.60 5.53 19.24
C PRO A 3 2.29 6.80 19.74
N ASP A 4 1.49 7.75 20.24
CA ASP A 4 1.92 8.94 20.98
C ASP A 4 3.00 9.79 20.30
N MET A 5 2.92 9.91 18.97
CA MET A 5 3.78 10.78 18.17
C MET A 5 2.97 11.84 17.43
N THR A 6 3.65 12.91 17.05
CA THR A 6 3.12 13.98 16.20
C THR A 6 3.69 13.85 14.78
N ILE A 7 3.01 14.43 13.78
CA ILE A 7 3.56 14.51 12.42
C ILE A 7 4.91 15.24 12.45
N GLY A 8 5.05 16.32 13.22
CA GLY A 8 6.28 17.11 13.33
C GLY A 8 7.46 16.31 13.90
N GLN A 9 7.22 15.45 14.89
CA GLN A 9 8.24 14.52 15.41
C GLN A 9 8.64 13.51 14.34
N MET A 10 7.66 12.92 13.64
CA MET A 10 7.92 11.98 12.54
C MET A 10 8.75 12.62 11.43
N MET A 11 8.51 13.90 11.11
CA MET A 11 9.29 14.64 10.11
C MET A 11 10.71 14.95 10.60
N THR A 12 10.87 15.31 11.88
CA THR A 12 12.20 15.57 12.48
C THR A 12 13.06 14.30 12.47
N GLU A 13 12.46 13.15 12.77
CA GLU A 13 13.14 11.85 12.81
C GLU A 13 13.26 11.19 11.43
N ALA A 14 12.67 11.76 10.39
CA ALA A 14 12.46 11.11 9.09
C ALA A 14 13.75 10.58 8.46
N THR A 15 14.84 11.37 8.51
CA THR A 15 16.13 10.98 7.92
C THR A 15 16.71 9.77 8.64
N SER A 16 16.71 9.78 9.98
CA SER A 16 17.18 8.63 10.77
C SER A 16 16.27 7.42 10.63
N ARG A 17 14.98 7.63 10.42
CA ARG A 17 13.95 6.57 10.41
C ARG A 17 13.81 5.88 9.07
N TRP A 18 13.93 6.61 7.97
CA TRP A 18 13.64 6.11 6.62
C TRP A 18 14.86 6.15 5.69
N GLY A 19 15.97 6.76 6.11
CA GLY A 19 17.24 6.73 5.37
C GLY A 19 17.06 7.18 3.91
N GLU A 20 17.52 6.33 3.00
CA GLU A 20 17.50 6.59 1.55
C GLU A 20 16.10 6.74 0.94
N ILE A 21 15.06 6.25 1.62
CA ILE A 21 13.67 6.39 1.14
C ILE A 21 13.18 7.83 1.32
N TRP A 22 13.75 8.55 2.29
CA TRP A 22 13.38 9.92 2.59
C TRP A 22 14.25 10.89 1.81
N ASP A 23 13.61 11.73 1.00
CA ASP A 23 14.26 12.88 0.39
C ASP A 23 14.00 14.14 1.23
N PRO A 24 15.01 14.69 1.94
CA PRO A 24 14.84 15.91 2.72
C PRO A 24 14.57 17.16 1.87
N ARG A 25 14.78 17.09 0.55
CA ARG A 25 14.51 18.20 -0.38
C ARG A 25 13.09 18.14 -0.97
N ALA A 26 12.37 17.03 -0.77
CA ALA A 26 11.01 16.92 -1.23
C ALA A 26 10.12 17.97 -0.55
N THR A 27 9.37 18.74 -1.34
CA THR A 27 8.36 19.65 -0.79
C THR A 27 7.19 18.85 -0.27
N ARG A 28 6.69 19.21 0.91
CA ARG A 28 5.63 18.47 1.60
C ARG A 28 4.50 19.41 2.02
N MET A 29 3.33 18.82 2.20
CA MET A 29 2.16 19.53 2.72
C MET A 29 1.36 18.63 3.64
N THR A 30 0.65 19.25 4.58
CA THR A 30 -0.32 18.59 5.45
C THR A 30 -1.72 18.95 4.98
N ILE A 31 -2.47 17.95 4.50
CA ILE A 31 -3.87 18.11 4.06
C ILE A 31 -4.83 17.53 5.10
N LEU A 32 -6.11 17.90 5.02
CA LEU A 32 -7.18 17.33 5.83
C LEU A 32 -8.07 16.39 4.99
N LEU A 33 -8.32 15.20 5.51
CA LEU A 33 -9.32 14.26 4.98
C LEU A 33 -10.48 14.14 5.96
N LEU A 34 -11.71 14.26 5.44
CA LEU A 34 -12.95 14.06 6.19
C LEU A 34 -13.66 12.82 5.67
N CYS A 35 -13.73 11.76 6.48
CA CYS A 35 -14.43 10.52 6.14
C CYS A 35 -15.48 10.14 7.18
N PRO A 36 -16.55 9.42 6.82
CA PRO A 36 -17.47 8.83 7.77
C PRO A 36 -16.73 7.93 8.75
N ARG A 37 -17.13 7.94 10.04
CA ARG A 37 -16.44 7.12 11.06
C ARG A 37 -16.37 5.63 10.73
N LYS A 38 -17.38 5.09 10.05
CA LYS A 38 -17.42 3.69 9.58
C LYS A 38 -16.29 3.34 8.60
N GLU A 39 -15.79 4.32 7.86
CA GLU A 39 -14.72 4.15 6.85
C GLU A 39 -13.33 4.45 7.41
N ARG A 40 -13.23 4.82 8.69
CA ARG A 40 -11.94 5.10 9.35
C ARG A 40 -10.93 3.98 9.12
N LYS A 41 -11.34 2.72 9.25
CA LYS A 41 -10.43 1.59 9.13
C LYS A 41 -9.85 1.43 7.71
N MET A 42 -10.66 1.74 6.70
CA MET A 42 -10.20 1.78 5.32
C MET A 42 -9.18 2.91 5.13
N MET A 43 -9.46 4.09 5.68
CA MET A 43 -8.55 5.24 5.61
C MET A 43 -7.23 5.06 6.37
N GLU A 44 -7.17 4.17 7.36
CA GLU A 44 -5.91 3.76 8.02
C GLU A 44 -4.99 2.99 7.06
N LEU A 45 -5.55 2.27 6.09
CA LEU A 45 -4.85 1.40 5.13
C LEU A 45 -4.73 2.03 3.73
N HIS A 46 -5.35 3.18 3.50
CA HIS A 46 -5.38 3.87 2.20
C HIS A 46 -3.99 4.02 1.59
N GLY A 47 -3.01 4.44 2.41
CA GLY A 47 -1.65 4.61 1.93
C GLY A 47 -0.97 3.35 1.44
N ASP A 48 -1.29 2.20 2.05
CA ASP A 48 -0.71 0.92 1.68
C ASP A 48 -1.26 0.41 0.35
N MET A 49 -2.40 0.96 -0.09
CA MET A 49 -3.04 0.67 -1.38
C MET A 49 -2.48 1.51 -2.53
N ILE A 50 -1.81 2.63 -2.23
CA ILE A 50 -1.34 3.60 -3.21
C ILE A 50 0.15 3.43 -3.46
N GLU A 51 0.57 3.58 -4.72
CA GLU A 51 1.97 3.75 -5.07
C GLU A 51 2.36 5.23 -4.92
N HIS A 52 3.34 5.50 -4.07
CA HIS A 52 3.87 6.84 -3.79
C HIS A 52 5.39 6.78 -3.64
N GLY A 53 6.07 7.90 -3.90
CA GLY A 53 7.52 7.97 -3.93
C GLY A 53 8.17 8.30 -2.59
N GLN A 54 7.47 8.99 -1.69
CA GLN A 54 7.97 9.41 -0.38
C GLN A 54 7.11 8.86 0.77
N PRO A 55 7.68 8.59 1.96
CA PRO A 55 6.90 8.18 3.13
C PRO A 55 5.74 9.15 3.42
N VAL A 56 4.56 8.59 3.69
CA VAL A 56 3.36 9.36 4.04
C VAL A 56 3.00 9.12 5.50
N VAL A 57 2.72 10.20 6.24
CA VAL A 57 2.34 10.13 7.65
C VAL A 57 0.95 10.69 7.83
N ALA A 58 0.07 9.93 8.48
CA ALA A 58 -1.27 10.37 8.79
C ALA A 58 -1.56 10.26 10.30
N VAL A 59 -2.30 11.23 10.82
CA VAL A 59 -2.78 11.24 12.21
C VAL A 59 -4.26 11.57 12.21
N PHE A 60 -5.03 10.80 12.95
CA PHE A 60 -6.42 11.14 13.21
C PHE A 60 -6.52 12.06 14.42
N HIS A 61 -7.14 13.21 14.22
CA HIS A 61 -7.56 14.08 15.31
C HIS A 61 -9.02 13.78 15.68
N ARG A 62 -9.31 13.88 16.98
CA ARG A 62 -10.67 13.75 17.51
C ARG A 62 -10.99 15.02 18.28
N PRO A 63 -11.89 15.87 17.75
CA PRO A 63 -12.41 17.04 18.46
C PRO A 63 -12.90 16.66 19.86
N ARG A 64 -12.39 17.35 20.88
CA ARG A 64 -12.82 17.19 22.28
C ARG A 64 -13.55 18.45 22.76
N ALA A 65 -12.83 19.38 23.37
CA ALA A 65 -13.44 20.59 23.92
C ALA A 65 -13.98 21.49 22.82
N GLU A 66 -13.28 21.52 21.69
CA GLU A 66 -13.57 22.22 20.44
C GLU A 66 -14.76 21.64 19.65
N ALA A 67 -15.35 20.52 20.09
CA ALA A 67 -16.45 19.88 19.37
C ALA A 67 -17.68 20.80 19.21
N HIS A 68 -18.01 21.62 20.21
CA HIS A 68 -19.14 22.57 20.15
C HIS A 68 -18.95 23.62 19.04
N LEU A 69 -17.71 24.02 18.74
CA LEU A 69 -17.42 24.98 17.66
C LEU A 69 -17.72 24.40 16.27
N LEU A 70 -17.71 23.08 16.13
CA LEU A 70 -18.13 22.41 14.90
C LEU A 70 -19.65 22.32 14.84
N GLU A 71 -20.30 22.06 15.97
CA GLU A 71 -21.76 22.03 16.08
C GLU A 71 -22.36 23.41 15.78
N GLU A 72 -21.72 24.50 16.22
CA GLU A 72 -22.08 25.90 15.87
C GLU A 72 -21.98 26.18 14.36
N GLN A 73 -21.08 25.49 13.66
CA GLN A 73 -20.97 25.53 12.19
C GLN A 73 -21.96 24.59 11.49
N GLY A 74 -22.85 23.91 12.23
CA GLY A 74 -23.78 22.92 11.68
C GLY A 74 -23.13 21.59 11.27
N PHE A 75 -21.93 21.29 11.77
CA PHE A 75 -21.20 20.06 11.47
C PHE A 75 -21.21 19.12 12.68
N ASP A 76 -21.77 17.91 12.53
CA ASP A 76 -21.72 16.89 13.59
C ASP A 76 -20.31 16.27 13.72
N PRO A 77 -19.57 16.51 14.83
CA PRO A 77 -18.25 15.91 15.03
C PRO A 77 -18.30 14.39 15.16
N ARG A 78 -19.49 13.82 15.41
CA ARG A 78 -19.73 12.38 15.55
C ARG A 78 -19.97 11.67 14.23
N ALA A 79 -20.33 12.39 13.18
CA ALA A 79 -20.51 11.83 11.85
C ALA A 79 -19.16 11.54 11.14
N ALA A 80 -18.12 12.32 11.44
CA ALA A 80 -16.85 12.27 10.73
C ALA A 80 -15.65 11.78 11.58
N SER A 81 -14.62 11.32 10.87
CA SER A 81 -13.23 11.26 11.33
C SER A 81 -12.42 12.32 10.59
N PHE A 82 -11.52 12.95 11.32
CA PHE A 82 -10.66 14.03 10.82
C PHE A 82 -9.24 13.49 10.77
N GLN A 83 -8.68 13.35 9.57
CA GLN A 83 -7.35 12.79 9.35
C GLN A 83 -6.46 13.84 8.71
N PHE A 84 -5.39 14.20 9.40
CA PHE A 84 -4.32 14.98 8.82
C PHE A 84 -3.36 14.03 8.12
N VAL A 85 -3.01 14.34 6.87
CA VAL A 85 -2.09 13.54 6.07
C VAL A 85 -0.97 14.44 5.58
N ASN A 86 0.25 14.13 6.00
CA ASN A 86 1.46 14.76 5.53
C ASN A 86 2.13 13.89 4.46
N LEU A 87 2.23 14.43 3.25
CA LEU A 87 2.75 13.75 2.07
C LEU A 87 3.61 14.70 1.23
N ALA A 88 4.43 14.13 0.35
CA ALA A 88 5.13 14.91 -0.66
C ALA A 88 4.11 15.48 -1.67
N THR A 89 4.33 16.72 -2.10
CA THR A 89 3.41 17.39 -3.03
C THR A 89 3.31 16.67 -4.38
N ALA A 90 4.40 16.02 -4.81
CA ALA A 90 4.44 15.20 -6.02
C ALA A 90 3.52 13.96 -5.93
N ASP A 91 3.29 13.44 -4.72
CA ASP A 91 2.45 12.25 -4.48
C ASP A 91 0.97 12.61 -4.28
N LEU A 92 0.60 13.89 -4.18
CA LEU A 92 -0.79 14.31 -3.90
C LEU A 92 -1.78 13.82 -4.96
N GLY A 93 -1.42 13.91 -6.24
CA GLY A 93 -2.26 13.48 -7.35
C GLY A 93 -2.62 12.00 -7.26
N PRO A 94 -1.62 11.09 -7.32
CA PRO A 94 -1.84 9.65 -7.14
C PRO A 94 -2.59 9.31 -5.84
N TRP A 95 -2.25 9.99 -4.75
CA TRP A 95 -2.83 9.73 -3.44
C TRP A 95 -4.34 10.08 -3.34
N MET A 96 -4.76 11.10 -4.08
CA MET A 96 -6.16 11.55 -4.11
C MET A 96 -6.95 10.98 -5.30
N GLN A 97 -6.28 10.38 -6.28
CA GLN A 97 -6.91 9.95 -7.54
C GLN A 97 -8.08 8.99 -7.31
N GLN A 98 -7.89 7.93 -6.51
CA GLN A 98 -8.97 6.99 -6.22
C GLN A 98 -10.13 7.67 -5.50
N LEU A 99 -9.84 8.48 -4.48
CA LEU A 99 -10.87 9.14 -3.67
C LEU A 99 -11.71 10.10 -4.52
N VAL A 100 -11.06 10.95 -5.32
CA VAL A 100 -11.75 11.97 -6.12
C VAL A 100 -12.45 11.36 -7.34
N ASN A 101 -11.76 10.53 -8.11
CA ASN A 101 -12.27 10.07 -9.41
C ASN A 101 -13.23 8.88 -9.28
N ASN A 102 -12.94 7.95 -8.35
CA ASN A 102 -13.71 6.71 -8.25
C ASN A 102 -14.76 6.80 -7.14
N GLU A 103 -14.45 7.45 -6.03
CA GLU A 103 -15.34 7.57 -4.86
C GLU A 103 -16.07 8.92 -4.79
N GLY A 104 -15.77 9.84 -5.70
CA GLY A 104 -16.48 11.13 -5.80
C GLY A 104 -16.20 12.08 -4.64
N TRP A 105 -15.03 11.96 -3.98
CA TRP A 105 -14.64 12.88 -2.93
C TRP A 105 -14.49 14.30 -3.45
N LEU A 106 -14.91 15.26 -2.63
CA LEU A 106 -14.99 16.65 -3.00
C LEU A 106 -13.78 17.39 -2.43
N ARG A 107 -13.05 18.06 -3.30
CA ARG A 107 -11.92 18.93 -2.93
C ARG A 107 -12.43 20.32 -2.58
N SER A 108 -12.00 20.84 -1.43
CA SER A 108 -12.20 22.22 -1.00
C SER A 108 -10.93 22.75 -0.34
N SER A 109 -10.99 23.99 0.12
CA SER A 109 -9.98 24.56 1.00
C SER A 109 -10.59 24.80 2.38
N ILE A 110 -9.77 24.68 3.43
CA ILE A 110 -10.19 24.84 4.82
C ILE A 110 -9.17 25.68 5.58
N ALA A 111 -9.66 26.54 6.48
CA ALA A 111 -8.85 27.30 7.41
C ALA A 111 -8.63 26.52 8.71
N LEU A 112 -7.39 26.16 9.00
CA LEU A 112 -7.00 25.62 10.30
C LEU A 112 -6.73 26.79 11.25
N THR A 113 -7.56 26.93 12.28
CA THR A 113 -7.48 28.06 13.23
C THR A 113 -7.19 27.56 14.63
N SER A 114 -6.49 28.35 15.43
CA SER A 114 -6.35 28.04 16.84
C SER A 114 -7.71 28.10 17.56
N THR A 115 -7.94 27.16 18.48
CA THR A 115 -9.12 27.17 19.34
C THR A 115 -9.19 28.49 20.13
N PRO A 116 -10.35 29.20 20.11
CA PRO A 116 -10.54 30.42 20.87
C PRO A 116 -10.29 30.22 22.37
N PHE A 117 -9.69 31.22 23.02
CA PHE A 117 -9.43 31.19 24.47
C PHE A 117 -10.71 31.00 25.31
N SER A 118 -11.88 31.39 24.79
CA SER A 118 -13.18 31.18 25.45
C SER A 118 -13.51 29.71 25.71
N VAL A 119 -12.93 28.78 24.94
CA VAL A 119 -13.11 27.33 25.16
C VAL A 119 -12.38 26.85 26.42
N GLY A 120 -11.40 27.62 26.92
CA GLY A 120 -10.75 27.35 28.21
C GLY A 120 -9.85 26.12 28.22
N LEU A 121 -9.23 25.75 27.08
CA LEU A 121 -8.25 24.66 27.04
C LEU A 121 -6.92 25.10 27.67
N PRO A 122 -6.51 24.54 28.82
CA PRO A 122 -5.34 25.03 29.56
C PRO A 122 -4.01 24.77 28.84
N SER A 123 -3.97 23.77 27.97
CA SER A 123 -2.75 23.37 27.24
C SER A 123 -2.68 23.93 25.81
N GLN A 124 -3.68 24.71 25.36
CA GLN A 124 -3.69 25.20 23.98
C GLN A 124 -2.48 26.10 23.69
N ARG A 125 -1.97 26.02 22.46
CA ARG A 125 -0.95 26.95 21.95
C ARG A 125 -1.54 27.70 20.75
N PRO A 126 -1.75 29.03 20.87
CA PRO A 126 -2.13 29.86 19.74
C PRO A 126 -1.16 29.71 18.57
N PHE A 127 -1.70 29.67 17.36
CA PHE A 127 -0.94 29.64 16.12
C PHE A 127 -1.67 30.44 15.05
N GLU A 128 -0.93 30.89 14.04
CA GLU A 128 -1.47 31.64 12.91
C GLU A 128 -2.40 30.74 12.08
N ALA A 129 -3.52 31.29 11.61
CA ALA A 129 -4.44 30.52 10.78
C ALA A 129 -3.76 30.08 9.48
N VAL A 130 -3.86 28.79 9.16
CA VAL A 130 -3.25 28.21 7.95
C VAL A 130 -4.35 27.70 7.02
N GLN A 131 -4.30 28.15 5.77
CA GLN A 131 -5.17 27.62 4.71
C GLN A 131 -4.56 26.34 4.14
N THR A 132 -5.33 25.26 4.10
CA THR A 132 -4.88 23.99 3.49
C THR A 132 -5.95 23.37 2.59
N LEU A 133 -5.59 22.27 1.92
CA LEU A 133 -6.50 21.45 1.13
C LEU A 133 -7.30 20.52 2.05
N CYS A 134 -8.59 20.45 1.78
CA CYS A 134 -9.51 19.50 2.40
C CYS A 134 -10.11 18.60 1.32
N PHE A 135 -10.12 17.30 1.54
CA PHE A 135 -10.88 16.36 0.73
C PHE A 135 -11.92 15.70 1.63
N ARG A 136 -13.19 15.82 1.26
CA ARG A 136 -14.30 15.28 2.04
C ARG A 136 -15.06 14.23 1.26
N HIS A 137 -15.49 13.20 1.99
CA HIS A 137 -16.46 12.25 1.48
C HIS A 137 -17.79 12.96 1.12
N PRO A 138 -18.45 12.61 0.01
CA PRO A 138 -19.65 13.32 -0.47
C PRO A 138 -20.83 13.29 0.51
N SER A 139 -20.88 12.30 1.41
CA SER A 139 -21.95 12.20 2.42
C SER A 139 -21.80 13.16 3.61
N LEU A 140 -20.67 13.85 3.75
CA LEU A 140 -20.42 14.78 4.86
C LEU A 140 -20.69 16.22 4.41
N PRO A 141 -21.23 17.09 5.28
CA PRO A 141 -21.39 18.50 4.95
C PRO A 141 -20.02 19.18 4.68
N PRO A 142 -19.99 20.29 3.93
CA PRO A 142 -18.77 21.08 3.79
C PRO A 142 -18.35 21.66 5.15
N LEU A 143 -17.05 21.93 5.28
CA LEU A 143 -16.46 22.57 6.45
C LEU A 143 -15.41 23.57 5.98
N GLU A 144 -15.57 24.82 6.37
CA GLU A 144 -14.70 25.93 5.94
C GLU A 144 -13.62 26.25 6.97
N GLN A 145 -13.89 26.00 8.25
CA GLN A 145 -12.97 26.27 9.34
C GLN A 145 -12.87 25.09 10.31
N TYR A 146 -11.66 24.77 10.73
CA TYR A 146 -11.40 23.72 11.70
C TYR A 146 -10.52 24.23 12.83
N PHE A 147 -11.01 24.08 14.06
CA PHE A 147 -10.34 24.56 15.26
C PHE A 147 -9.45 23.50 15.86
N LEU A 148 -8.21 23.87 16.18
CA LEU A 148 -7.23 22.98 16.77
C LEU A 148 -6.57 23.62 18.01
N PRO A 149 -6.25 22.82 19.05
CA PRO A 149 -5.50 23.30 20.20
C PRO A 149 -4.02 23.58 19.88
N TYR A 150 -3.49 22.99 18.82
CA TYR A 150 -2.12 23.11 18.34
C TYR A 150 -2.11 23.07 16.80
N PRO A 151 -1.04 23.52 16.13
CA PRO A 151 -0.85 23.27 14.69
C PRO A 151 -1.03 21.78 14.35
N ALA A 152 -1.51 21.47 13.14
CA ALA A 152 -1.80 20.10 12.71
C ALA A 152 -0.58 19.16 12.90
N GLU A 153 0.61 19.68 12.67
CA GLU A 153 1.88 18.97 12.80
C GLU A 153 2.19 18.56 14.25
N SER A 154 1.65 19.30 15.22
CA SER A 154 1.91 19.12 16.65
C SER A 154 0.80 18.38 17.38
N LEU A 155 -0.22 17.89 16.67
CA LEU A 155 -1.30 17.14 17.28
C LEU A 155 -0.79 15.76 17.76
N PRO A 156 -0.88 15.45 19.06
CA PRO A 156 -0.50 14.15 19.57
C PRO A 156 -1.51 13.11 19.10
N GLY A 157 -1.02 11.97 18.62
CA GLY A 157 -1.90 10.88 18.25
C GLY A 157 -1.18 9.64 17.78
N LYS A 158 -1.99 8.71 17.26
CA LYS A 158 -1.48 7.52 16.61
C LYS A 158 -1.08 7.87 15.18
N CYS A 159 0.21 7.78 14.87
CA CYS A 159 0.75 7.97 13.54
C CYS A 159 0.61 6.69 12.70
N PHE A 160 -0.04 6.82 11.55
CA PHE A 160 -0.12 5.82 10.50
C PHE A 160 0.91 6.20 9.44
N VAL A 161 1.83 5.29 9.15
CA VAL A 161 2.93 5.54 8.21
C VAL A 161 2.78 4.55 7.08
N SER A 162 2.74 5.06 5.86
CA SER A 162 2.83 4.25 4.65
C SER A 162 4.16 4.49 3.97
N LEU A 163 4.79 3.42 3.49
CA LEU A 163 6.11 3.45 2.84
C LEU A 163 5.97 3.11 1.35
N PRO A 164 6.78 3.72 0.48
CA PRO A 164 6.84 3.38 -0.95
C PRO A 164 7.00 1.87 -1.19
N ARG A 165 6.11 1.26 -1.98
CA ARG A 165 6.10 -0.20 -2.22
C ARG A 165 7.38 -0.74 -2.86
N ARG A 166 8.01 0.00 -3.78
CA ARG A 166 9.29 -0.39 -4.40
C ARG A 166 10.39 -0.54 -3.36
N ALA A 167 10.49 0.41 -2.44
CA ALA A 167 11.48 0.38 -1.37
C ALA A 167 11.14 -0.67 -0.29
N ALA A 168 9.86 -0.88 0.02
CA ALA A 168 9.43 -1.94 0.93
C ALA A 168 9.74 -3.34 0.37
N ALA A 169 9.60 -3.55 -0.95
CA ALA A 169 9.96 -4.79 -1.61
C ALA A 169 11.48 -5.02 -1.66
N GLU A 170 12.28 -3.97 -1.86
CA GLU A 170 13.75 -4.07 -1.81
C GLU A 170 14.26 -4.33 -0.39
N MET A 171 13.74 -3.64 0.63
CA MET A 171 14.07 -3.94 2.02
C MET A 171 13.66 -5.36 2.42
N ALA A 172 12.49 -5.84 1.97
CA ALA A 172 12.07 -7.22 2.22
C ALA A 172 12.97 -8.24 1.52
N ARG A 173 13.49 -7.94 0.31
CA ARG A 173 14.48 -8.77 -0.38
C ARG A 173 15.81 -8.81 0.37
N GLN A 174 16.33 -7.65 0.77
CA GLN A 174 17.57 -7.57 1.56
C GLN A 174 17.43 -8.30 2.89
N GLN A 175 16.29 -8.18 3.58
CA GLN A 175 16.01 -8.92 4.80
C GLN A 175 15.91 -10.43 4.57
N ALA A 176 15.25 -10.87 3.49
CA ALA A 176 15.16 -12.30 3.14
C ALA A 176 16.54 -12.89 2.78
N GLU A 177 17.41 -12.10 2.14
CA GLU A 177 18.79 -12.48 1.81
C GLU A 177 19.65 -12.60 3.07
N VAL A 178 19.57 -11.62 3.98
CA VAL A 178 20.27 -11.64 5.28
C VAL A 178 19.78 -12.77 6.18
N LEU A 179 18.48 -13.07 6.16
CA LEU A 179 17.87 -14.14 6.97
C LEU A 179 18.03 -15.53 6.33
N GLY A 180 18.64 -15.64 5.14
CA GLY A 180 18.92 -16.91 4.47
C GLY A 180 17.67 -17.72 4.07
N VAL A 181 16.48 -17.10 4.07
CA VAL A 181 15.22 -17.76 3.71
C VAL A 181 15.09 -17.80 2.19
N GLY A 182 15.93 -18.63 1.57
CA GLY A 182 16.02 -18.79 0.12
C GLY A 182 16.75 -20.05 -0.34
N ARG A 183 17.33 -20.84 0.57
CA ARG A 183 17.83 -22.19 0.27
C ARG A 183 16.90 -23.25 0.88
N LEU A 184 15.66 -23.31 0.39
CA LEU A 184 15.02 -24.62 0.34
C LEU A 184 15.77 -25.40 -0.75
N GLU A 185 16.72 -26.24 -0.32
CA GLU A 185 17.26 -27.27 -1.19
C GLU A 185 16.07 -28.04 -1.77
N LYS A 186 15.88 -27.94 -3.10
CA LYS A 186 14.93 -28.82 -3.79
C LYS A 186 15.27 -30.25 -3.38
N PRO A 187 14.32 -31.05 -2.86
CA PRO A 187 14.55 -32.46 -2.64
C PRO A 187 15.05 -33.05 -3.95
N LYS A 188 16.24 -33.65 -3.93
CA LYS A 188 16.81 -34.32 -5.08
C LYS A 188 15.78 -35.37 -5.54
N PRO A 189 15.34 -35.36 -6.81
CA PRO A 189 14.44 -36.39 -7.30
C PRO A 189 15.10 -37.76 -7.10
N PRO A 190 14.35 -38.80 -6.70
CA PRO A 190 14.90 -40.15 -6.66
C PRO A 190 15.41 -40.52 -8.06
N ALA A 191 16.53 -41.24 -8.10
CA ALA A 191 17.18 -41.64 -9.35
C ALA A 191 16.20 -42.42 -10.25
N PRO A 192 16.19 -42.16 -11.57
CA PRO A 192 15.35 -42.93 -12.48
C PRO A 192 15.88 -44.36 -12.61
N GLU A 193 14.97 -45.33 -12.50
CA GLU A 193 15.21 -46.71 -12.95
C GLU A 193 15.55 -46.71 -14.46
N PRO A 194 16.51 -47.53 -14.92
CA PRO A 194 16.85 -47.59 -16.33
C PRO A 194 15.91 -48.54 -17.08
N THR A 195 15.20 -48.05 -18.08
CA THR A 195 14.69 -48.85 -19.21
C THR A 195 14.21 -47.92 -20.34
N PRO A 196 14.23 -48.30 -21.63
CA PRO A 196 14.84 -49.43 -22.34
C PRO A 196 15.80 -48.99 -23.49
N GLU A 197 16.66 -49.89 -23.97
CA GLU A 197 17.41 -49.69 -25.23
C GLU A 197 16.47 -49.79 -26.45
N PRO A 198 16.58 -48.90 -27.45
CA PRO A 198 15.79 -48.97 -28.68
C PRO A 198 16.36 -50.03 -29.64
N GLN A 199 15.54 -51.03 -29.97
CA GLN A 199 15.80 -51.98 -31.05
C GLN A 199 15.73 -51.27 -32.42
N PRO A 200 16.73 -51.43 -33.31
CA PRO A 200 16.65 -50.93 -34.68
C PRO A 200 15.78 -51.85 -35.56
N ALA A 201 15.00 -51.21 -36.43
CA ALA A 201 14.06 -51.83 -37.37
C ALA A 201 14.75 -52.69 -38.45
N PRO A 202 14.07 -53.72 -38.99
CA PRO A 202 14.65 -54.67 -39.93
C PRO A 202 14.67 -54.11 -41.37
N VAL A 203 15.81 -54.26 -42.03
CA VAL A 203 15.97 -54.12 -43.49
C VAL A 203 15.98 -55.51 -44.10
N ASP A 204 15.12 -55.72 -45.09
CA ASP A 204 14.93 -56.94 -45.85
C ASP A 204 15.48 -56.70 -47.26
N GLU A 205 16.58 -57.37 -47.61
CA GLU A 205 17.02 -57.60 -49.00
C GLU A 205 17.45 -59.08 -49.11
N THR A 206 16.77 -59.80 -49.99
CA THR A 206 16.92 -61.22 -50.35
C THR A 206 18.02 -61.40 -51.42
N PRO A 207 18.27 -62.61 -51.97
CA PRO A 207 18.73 -63.86 -51.35
C PRO A 207 19.94 -64.47 -52.11
N SER A 208 20.70 -65.41 -51.54
CA SER A 208 21.52 -66.33 -52.36
C SER A 208 21.97 -67.59 -51.62
N ALA A 209 21.38 -68.74 -51.98
CA ALA A 209 22.06 -69.97 -52.43
C ALA A 209 21.20 -71.22 -52.11
N GLU A 210 20.52 -71.73 -53.15
CA GLU A 210 20.13 -73.14 -53.36
C GLU A 210 21.40 -74.02 -53.56
N PRO A 211 21.36 -75.37 -53.75
CA PRO A 211 20.23 -76.31 -53.94
C PRO A 211 20.36 -77.54 -52.97
N GLU A 212 19.51 -78.58 -52.94
CA GLU A 212 19.43 -79.67 -53.93
C GLU A 212 18.45 -80.78 -53.45
N VAL A 213 17.63 -81.30 -54.39
CA VAL A 213 17.01 -82.65 -54.55
C VAL A 213 16.12 -83.23 -53.41
N GLU A 214 14.98 -83.90 -53.62
CA GLU A 214 14.55 -84.81 -54.69
C GLU A 214 13.03 -85.12 -54.61
N ALA A 215 12.32 -84.87 -55.74
CA ALA A 215 11.26 -85.65 -56.42
C ALA A 215 10.18 -86.48 -55.64
N PRO A 216 9.16 -87.06 -56.32
CA PRO A 216 8.04 -86.37 -56.95
C PRO A 216 6.65 -86.95 -56.56
N ALA A 217 5.59 -86.17 -56.83
CA ALA A 217 4.27 -86.47 -57.45
C ALA A 217 3.77 -87.95 -57.55
N PRO A 218 2.43 -88.23 -57.61
CA PRO A 218 1.51 -87.47 -58.47
C PRO A 218 0.01 -87.37 -58.09
N MET A 219 -0.67 -86.48 -58.83
CA MET A 219 -2.02 -86.52 -59.46
C MET A 219 -3.16 -87.26 -58.72
N GLU A 220 -4.38 -86.74 -58.63
CA GLU A 220 -5.26 -86.38 -59.76
C GLU A 220 -6.52 -85.61 -59.27
N THR A 221 -7.07 -84.77 -60.15
CA THR A 221 -8.31 -83.96 -60.17
C THR A 221 -9.63 -84.74 -59.93
N PRO A 222 -10.87 -84.17 -59.96
CA PRO A 222 -11.37 -82.78 -59.95
C PRO A 222 -12.29 -82.43 -58.76
#